data_AF-A0A7S1H4U6-F1
#
_entry.id   AF-A0A7S1H4U6-F1
#
_cell.length_a   1.000
_cell.length_b   1.000
_cell.length_c   1.000
_cell.angle_alpha   90.00
_cell.angle_beta   90.00
_cell.angle_gamma   90.00
#
_symmetry.space_group_name_H-M   'P 1'
#
loop_
_entity.id
_entity.type
_entity.pdbx_description
1 polymer ?
#
loop_
_entity_poly.entity_id
_entity_poly.type
_entity_poly.pdbx_seq_one_letter_code
_entity_poly.pdbx_strand_id
1 'polypeptide(L)'
;AYVGALIGEQTRTAQARVVVDNPNTAWRPGLFVNVEVSAGESSVPVSVTADAIQTMEGKSIVFVRTPSGFAPVPVELGRSDGKRTEVTSGLKAGAQYATSGSFVI
;
A
#
# COMPACT_ATOMS: atom_id res chain seq x y z
N ALA A 1 12.48 -16.66 14.45
CA ALA A 1 13.02 -16.09 13.19
C ALA A 1 14.19 -15.20 13.54
N TYR A 2 15.33 -15.35 12.87
CA TYR A 2 16.55 -14.59 13.14
C TYR A 2 16.97 -13.88 11.84
N VAL A 3 17.14 -12.57 11.89
CA VAL A 3 17.63 -11.76 10.76
C VAL A 3 19.09 -11.42 11.06
N GLY A 4 20.02 -12.02 10.32
CA GLY A 4 21.44 -11.74 10.45
C GLY A 4 21.76 -10.35 9.91
N ALA A 5 22.31 -9.49 10.76
CA ALA A 5 22.84 -8.18 10.38
C ALA A 5 24.18 -8.35 9.66
N LEU A 6 24.15 -8.64 8.36
CA LEU A 6 25.27 -8.36 7.46
C LEU A 6 24.69 -7.73 6.20
N ILE A 7 24.49 -6.42 6.29
CA ILE A 7 24.31 -5.54 5.12
C ILE A 7 25.60 -5.66 4.31
N GLY A 8 25.58 -6.49 3.27
CA GLY A 8 26.62 -6.47 2.25
C GLY A 8 26.61 -5.11 1.57
N GLU A 9 27.70 -4.37 1.66
CA GLU A 9 27.88 -2.96 1.25
C GLU A 9 27.64 -2.64 -0.24
N GLN A 10 27.14 -3.56 -1.07
CA GLN A 10 27.02 -3.33 -2.52
C GLN A 10 25.61 -3.46 -3.13
N THR A 11 24.59 -3.94 -2.41
CA THR A 11 23.25 -4.13 -3.03
C THR A 11 22.06 -3.64 -2.21
N ARG A 12 22.25 -3.29 -0.93
CA ARG A 12 21.14 -2.99 0.02
C ARG A 12 20.05 -4.09 0.08
N THR A 13 20.40 -5.34 -0.24
CA THR A 13 19.46 -6.48 -0.18
C THR A 13 19.67 -7.30 1.09
N ALA A 14 18.58 -7.73 1.72
CA ALA A 14 18.59 -8.67 2.84
C ALA A 14 18.27 -10.08 2.35
N GLN A 15 19.02 -11.09 2.77
CA GLN A 15 18.72 -12.49 2.46
C GLN A 15 17.65 -13.03 3.42
N ALA A 16 16.53 -13.49 2.87
CA ALA A 16 15.47 -14.19 3.61
C ALA A 16 15.51 -15.69 3.28
N ARG A 17 15.45 -16.56 4.30
CA ARG A 17 15.36 -18.02 4.14
C ARG A 17 14.06 -18.53 4.75
N VAL A 18 13.31 -19.32 3.97
CA VAL A 18 12.07 -19.96 4.39
C VAL A 18 12.24 -21.47 4.31
N VAL A 19 11.68 -22.20 5.26
CA VAL A 19 11.57 -23.66 5.23
C VAL A 19 10.17 -24.01 4.77
N VAL A 20 10.07 -24.78 3.68
CA VAL A 20 8.80 -25.22 3.10
C VAL A 20 8.77 -26.74 3.15
N ASP A 21 7.68 -27.30 3.67
CA ASP A 21 7.47 -28.74 3.63
C ASP A 21 7.31 -29.19 2.17
N ASN A 22 8.13 -30.15 1.74
CA ASN A 22 8.16 -30.66 0.37
C ASN A 22 7.86 -32.17 0.32
N PRO A 23 6.72 -32.65 0.88
CA PRO A 23 6.44 -34.07 1.01
C PRO A 23 6.34 -34.80 -0.33
N ASN A 24 6.00 -34.08 -1.41
CA ASN A 24 5.84 -34.65 -2.76
C ASN A 24 7.04 -34.36 -3.68
N THR A 25 8.15 -33.82 -3.18
CA THR A 25 9.34 -33.42 -3.97
C THR A 25 9.05 -32.48 -5.15
N ALA A 26 7.93 -31.75 -5.11
CA ALA A 26 7.52 -30.82 -6.15
C ALA A 26 8.48 -29.62 -6.26
N TRP A 27 9.10 -29.23 -5.15
CA TRP A 27 10.06 -28.13 -5.11
C TRP A 27 11.46 -28.67 -5.39
N ARG A 28 11.88 -28.60 -6.65
CA ARG A 28 13.23 -28.99 -7.07
C ARG A 28 14.20 -27.80 -6.93
N PRO A 29 15.43 -28.03 -6.43
CA PRO A 29 16.48 -27.01 -6.44
C PRO A 29 16.71 -26.44 -7.84
N GLY A 30 16.92 -25.12 -7.94
CA GLY A 30 17.14 -24.42 -9.21
C GLY A 30 15.88 -23.89 -9.89
N LEU A 31 14.68 -24.17 -9.35
CA LEU A 31 13.45 -23.54 -9.82
C LEU A 31 13.35 -22.08 -9.36
N PHE A 32 12.93 -21.21 -10.27
CA PHE A 32 12.53 -19.85 -9.94
C PHE A 32 11.20 -19.87 -9.18
N VAL A 33 11.11 -19.08 -8.12
CA VAL A 33 9.92 -18.96 -7.28
C VAL A 33 9.62 -17.48 -7.08
N ASN A 34 8.34 -17.11 -7.14
CA ASN A 34 7.88 -15.79 -6.75
C ASN A 34 7.40 -15.85 -5.30
N VAL A 35 7.89 -14.94 -4.47
CA VAL A 35 7.50 -14.85 -3.06
C VAL A 35 6.85 -13.50 -2.83
N GLU A 36 5.60 -13.50 -2.36
CA GLU A 36 4.92 -12.30 -1.88
C GLU A 36 5.05 -12.26 -0.36
N VAL A 37 5.62 -11.17 0.18
CA VAL A 37 5.82 -10.99 1.62
C VAL A 37 4.98 -9.80 2.07
N SER A 38 3.95 -10.05 2.88
CA SER A 38 3.17 -8.99 3.52
C SER A 38 3.95 -8.45 4.73
N ALA A 39 4.42 -7.21 4.64
CA ALA A 39 5.16 -6.54 5.71
C ALA A 39 4.19 -5.97 6.79
N GLY A 40 3.48 -6.87 7.48
CA GLY A 40 2.55 -6.53 8.55
C GLY A 40 1.26 -5.83 8.09
N GLU A 41 0.19 -6.03 8.86
CA GLU A 41 -1.05 -5.28 8.70
C GLU A 41 -1.06 -4.16 9.76
N SER A 42 -1.26 -2.91 9.33
CA SER A 42 -1.46 -1.79 10.23
C SER A 42 -2.90 -1.33 10.11
N SER A 43 -3.66 -1.42 11.21
CA SER A 43 -4.98 -0.80 11.28
C SER A 43 -4.80 0.71 11.34
N VAL A 44 -5.24 1.40 10.31
CA VAL A 44 -5.22 2.87 10.23
C VAL A 44 -6.66 3.39 10.31
N PRO A 45 -6.90 4.55 10.96
CA PRO A 45 -8.26 5.08 11.12
C PRO A 45 -8.96 5.36 9.79
N VAL A 46 -8.19 5.79 8.77
CA VAL A 46 -8.67 6.08 7.43
C VAL A 46 -7.63 5.65 6.41
N SER A 47 -8.06 4.88 5.41
CA SER A 47 -7.25 4.57 4.23
C SER A 47 -8.06 4.81 2.96
N VAL A 48 -7.39 5.31 1.92
CA VAL A 48 -7.97 5.49 0.58
C VAL A 48 -7.21 4.64 -0.42
N THR A 49 -7.86 4.27 -1.53
CA THR A 49 -7.15 3.65 -2.67
C THR A 49 -6.16 4.64 -3.26
N ALA A 50 -5.03 4.14 -3.77
CA ALA A 50 -4.03 5.00 -4.42
C ALA A 50 -4.66 5.80 -5.59
N ASP A 51 -5.57 5.18 -6.33
CA ASP A 51 -6.28 5.81 -7.47
C ASP A 51 -7.19 6.99 -7.08
N ALA A 52 -7.62 7.06 -5.82
CA ALA A 52 -8.47 8.15 -5.32
C ALA A 52 -7.69 9.42 -4.97
N ILE A 53 -6.37 9.32 -4.84
CA ILE A 53 -5.50 10.43 -4.48
C ILE A 53 -5.16 11.20 -5.74
N GLN A 54 -5.55 12.46 -5.77
CA GLN A 54 -5.23 13.38 -6.86
C GLN A 54 -4.26 14.46 -6.37
N THR A 55 -3.43 14.98 -7.26
CA THR A 55 -2.54 16.11 -6.94
C THR A 55 -3.07 17.36 -7.61
N MET A 56 -3.39 18.38 -6.82
CA MET A 56 -3.88 19.67 -7.30
C MET A 56 -3.07 20.79 -6.63
N GLU A 57 -2.49 21.68 -7.43
CA GLU A 57 -1.64 22.78 -6.93
C GLU A 57 -0.52 22.34 -5.96
N GLY A 58 0.05 21.15 -6.21
CA GLY A 58 1.11 20.57 -5.36
C GLY A 58 0.63 19.96 -4.04
N LYS A 59 -0.69 19.89 -3.80
CA LYS A 59 -1.29 19.25 -2.63
C LYS A 59 -2.01 17.98 -3.02
N SER A 60 -1.94 16.97 -2.16
CA SER A 60 -2.76 15.76 -2.28
C SER A 60 -4.20 16.06 -1.85
N ILE A 61 -5.15 15.72 -2.72
CA ILE A 61 -6.57 15.90 -2.50
C ILE A 61 -7.32 14.58 -2.76
N VAL A 62 -8.46 14.40 -2.10
CA VAL A 62 -9.40 13.31 -2.34
C VAL A 62 -10.78 13.92 -2.56
N PHE A 63 -11.52 13.44 -3.57
CA PHE A 63 -12.89 13.88 -3.81
C PHE A 63 -13.85 13.14 -2.89
N VAL A 64 -14.48 13.88 -1.98
CA VAL A 64 -15.46 13.36 -1.03
C VAL A 64 -16.87 13.63 -1.54
N ARG A 65 -17.74 12.64 -1.43
CA ARG A 65 -19.15 12.76 -1.81
C ARG A 65 -19.89 13.64 -0.82
N THR A 66 -20.58 14.63 -1.36
CA THR A 66 -21.47 15.57 -0.66
C THR A 66 -22.89 15.40 -1.19
N PRO A 67 -23.92 15.96 -0.53
CA PRO A 67 -25.30 15.88 -1.01
C PRO A 67 -25.51 16.45 -2.42
N SER A 68 -24.67 17.39 -2.86
CA SER A 68 -24.76 18.07 -4.15
C SER A 68 -23.76 17.59 -5.20
N GLY A 69 -22.88 16.63 -4.89
CA GLY A 69 -21.84 16.16 -5.82
C GLY A 69 -20.55 15.76 -5.13
N PHE A 70 -19.41 16.12 -5.71
CA PHE A 70 -18.08 15.83 -5.15
C PHE A 70 -17.36 17.13 -4.81
N ALA A 71 -16.71 17.16 -3.64
CA ALA A 71 -15.87 18.27 -3.21
C ALA A 71 -14.43 17.81 -3.03
N PRO A 72 -13.42 18.57 -3.54
CA PRO A 72 -12.02 18.27 -3.29
C PRO A 72 -11.69 18.57 -1.83
N VAL A 73 -11.12 17.59 -1.14
CA VAL A 73 -10.68 17.73 0.25
C VAL A 73 -9.17 17.51 0.30
N PRO A 74 -8.38 18.51 0.73
CA PRO A 74 -6.96 18.33 0.98
C PRO A 74 -6.74 17.28 2.06
N VAL A 75 -5.80 16.37 1.80
CA VAL A 75 -5.45 15.28 2.72
C VAL A 75 -3.95 15.25 2.96
N GLU A 76 -3.58 14.87 4.17
CA GLU A 76 -2.21 14.50 4.50
C GLU A 76 -2.07 12.98 4.42
N LEU A 77 -1.05 12.54 3.68
CA LEU A 77 -0.81 11.13 3.41
C LEU A 77 0.23 10.57 4.37
N GLY A 78 -0.04 9.37 4.87
CA GLY A 78 0.86 8.61 5.73
C GLY A 78 1.51 7.46 4.98
N ARG A 79 1.51 6.28 5.62
CA ARG A 79 2.09 5.07 5.04
C ARG A 79 1.28 4.61 3.83
N SER A 80 1.96 4.06 2.82
CA SER A 80 1.33 3.45 1.65
C SER A 80 1.89 2.05 1.43
N ASP A 81 1.03 1.11 1.07
CA ASP A 81 1.40 -0.23 0.63
C ASP A 81 1.42 -0.36 -0.90
N GLY A 82 1.23 0.76 -1.61
CA GLY A 82 1.14 0.84 -3.07
C GLY A 82 -0.26 0.57 -3.64
N LYS A 83 -1.17 -0.04 -2.90
CA LYS A 83 -2.59 -0.21 -3.28
C LYS A 83 -3.49 0.76 -2.53
N ARG A 84 -3.18 0.97 -1.25
CA ARG A 84 -3.87 1.87 -0.33
C ARG A 84 -2.86 2.77 0.37
N THR A 85 -3.33 3.95 0.69
CA THR A 85 -2.54 4.95 1.41
C THR A 85 -3.34 5.41 2.63
N GLU A 86 -2.67 5.42 3.77
CA GLU A 86 -3.16 5.98 5.01
C GLU A 86 -3.39 7.49 4.84
N VAL A 87 -4.50 7.98 5.38
CA VAL A 87 -4.78 9.42 5.49
C VAL A 87 -4.66 9.81 6.95
N THR A 88 -3.66 10.62 7.27
CA THR A 88 -3.39 11.09 8.64
C THR A 88 -4.25 12.28 9.02
N SER A 89 -4.64 13.11 8.03
CA SER A 89 -5.46 14.30 8.24
C SER A 89 -6.30 14.65 7.00
N GLY A 90 -7.40 15.38 7.21
CA GLY A 90 -8.28 15.89 6.15
C GLY A 90 -9.48 15.01 5.83
N LEU A 91 -9.44 13.71 6.12
CA LEU A 91 -10.55 12.80 5.87
C LEU A 91 -11.06 12.16 7.17
N LYS A 92 -12.38 12.12 7.36
CA LYS A 92 -13.02 11.46 8.51
C LYS A 92 -13.36 10.01 8.17
N ALA A 93 -13.24 9.13 9.17
CA ALA A 93 -13.71 7.76 9.06
C ALA A 93 -15.21 7.73 8.70
N GLY A 94 -15.57 6.87 7.74
CA GLY A 94 -16.94 6.76 7.21
C GLY A 94 -17.28 7.76 6.08
N ALA A 95 -16.37 8.65 5.69
CA ALA A 95 -16.57 9.50 4.52
C ALA A 95 -16.60 8.67 3.23
N GLN A 96 -17.62 8.89 2.40
CA GLN A 96 -17.70 8.32 1.06
C GLN A 96 -16.81 9.15 0.12
N TYR A 97 -15.91 8.49 -0.61
CA TYR A 97 -15.00 9.14 -1.55
C TYR A 97 -15.05 8.45 -2.93
N ALA A 98 -14.60 9.16 -3.97
CA ALA A 98 -14.50 8.61 -5.31
C ALA A 98 -13.27 7.68 -5.44
N THR A 99 -13.47 6.41 -5.76
CA THR A 99 -12.42 5.38 -5.86
C THR A 99 -11.85 5.20 -7.27
N SER A 100 -12.69 5.29 -8.31
CA SER A 100 -12.31 5.12 -9.71
C SER A 100 -13.19 6.02 -10.58
N GLY A 101 -12.61 6.66 -11.60
CA GLY A 101 -13.34 7.52 -12.53
C GLY A 101 -13.46 8.99 -12.12
N SER A 102 -12.53 9.54 -11.33
CA SER A 102 -12.49 10.99 -11.00
C SER A 102 -12.25 11.92 -12.21
N PHE A 103 -12.13 11.37 -13.42
CA PHE A 103 -11.97 12.08 -14.69
C PHE A 103 -12.97 11.54 -15.73
N VAL A 104 -14.27 11.73 -15.55
CA VAL A 104 -15.22 11.73 -16.68
C VAL A 104 -16.26 12.82 -16.43
N ILE A 105 -16.07 13.96 -17.10
CA ILE A 105 -17.14 14.88 -17.49
C ILE A 105 -16.90 15.24 -18.95
#